data_AF-A0AAE5BW95-F1
#
_entry.id   AF-A0AAE5BW95-F1
#
_cell.length_a   1.000
_cell.length_b   1.000
_cell.length_c   1.000
_cell.angle_alpha   90.00
_cell.angle_beta   90.00
_cell.angle_gamma   90.00
#
_symmetry.space_group_name_H-M   'P 1'
#
loop_
_entity.id
_entity.type
_entity.pdbx_description
1 polymer ?
#
loop_
_entity_poly.entity_id
_entity_poly.type
_entity_poly.pdbx_seq_one_letter_code
_entity_poly.pdbx_strand_id
1 'polypeptide(L)'
;MLRAILLWALVLPFVHWIVATWLRSLRREALERDFDDGGEAGTREDFIARGMAQYQRSLWARIAVLVYIIPILAVVAIAWAVNSN
;
A
#
# COMPACT_ATOMS: atom_id res chain seq x y z
N MET A 1 14.26 19.97 16.63
CA MET A 1 14.71 18.68 16.07
C MET A 1 13.72 17.54 16.35
N LEU A 2 13.34 17.26 17.61
CA LEU A 2 12.44 16.13 17.95
C LEU A 2 10.98 16.20 17.42
N ARG A 3 10.41 17.40 17.28
CA ARG A 3 8.99 17.59 16.92
C ARG A 3 8.64 17.13 15.50
N ALA A 4 9.56 17.33 14.55
CA ALA A 4 9.37 16.93 13.16
C ALA A 4 9.48 15.41 12.99
N ILE A 5 10.41 14.77 13.70
CA ILE A 5 10.63 13.32 13.66
C ILE A 5 9.36 12.57 14.12
N LEU A 6 8.70 13.08 15.17
CA LEU A 6 7.46 12.49 15.69
C LEU A 6 6.28 12.59 14.72
N LEU A 7 6.14 13.73 14.02
CA LEU A 7 5.12 13.90 12.99
C LEU A 7 5.34 12.93 11.82
N TRP A 8 6.58 12.81 11.34
CA TRP A 8 6.92 11.89 10.26
C TRP A 8 6.70 10.42 10.64
N ALA A 9 7.09 10.03 11.85
CA ALA A 9 6.85 8.68 12.37
C ALA A 9 5.35 8.29 12.42
N LEU A 10 4.45 9.27 12.53
CA LEU A 10 3.00 9.05 12.57
C LEU A 10 2.34 9.11 11.17
N VAL A 11 2.77 10.03 10.31
CA VAL A 11 2.19 10.21 8.97
C VAL A 11 2.46 9.00 8.07
N LEU A 12 3.66 8.40 8.18
CA LEU A 12 4.07 7.22 7.42
C LEU A 12 3.13 6.00 7.56
N PRO A 13 2.88 5.47 8.78
CA PRO A 13 1.97 4.35 8.94
C PRO A 13 0.53 4.72 8.57
N PHE A 14 0.13 5.97 8.76
CA PHE A 14 -1.22 6.43 8.43
C PHE A 14 -1.48 6.42 6.91
N VAL A 15 -0.56 6.98 6.11
CA VAL A 15 -0.66 6.96 4.64
C VAL A 15 -0.60 5.53 4.11
N HIS A 16 0.28 4.69 4.68
CA HIS A 16 0.32 3.27 4.33
C HIS A 16 -1.04 2.61 4.54
N TRP A 17 -1.67 2.84 5.70
CA TRP A 17 -2.95 2.21 6.04
C TRP A 17 -4.06 2.61 5.06
N ILE A 18 -4.12 3.90 4.69
CA ILE A 18 -5.08 4.40 3.70
C ILE A 18 -4.85 3.74 2.33
N VAL A 19 -3.61 3.76 1.83
CA VAL A 19 -3.29 3.22 0.50
C VAL A 19 -3.53 1.71 0.45
N ALA A 20 -3.12 0.96 1.47
CA ALA A 20 -3.33 -0.48 1.54
C ALA A 20 -4.82 -0.84 1.54
N THR A 21 -5.63 -0.10 2.30
CA THR A 21 -7.08 -0.33 2.38
C THR A 21 -7.78 0.02 1.07
N TRP A 22 -7.43 1.14 0.44
CA TRP A 22 -7.97 1.57 -0.83
C TRP A 22 -7.64 0.59 -1.97
N LEU A 23 -6.37 0.18 -2.07
CA LEU A 23 -5.90 -0.80 -3.05
C LEU A 23 -6.61 -2.15 -2.91
N ARG A 24 -6.82 -2.61 -1.67
CA ARG A 24 -7.57 -3.83 -1.38
C ARG A 24 -9.04 -3.71 -1.85
N SER A 25 -9.66 -2.56 -1.64
CA SER A 25 -11.03 -2.29 -2.08
C SER A 25 -11.16 -2.33 -3.59
N LEU A 26 -10.32 -1.57 -4.30
CA LEU A 26 -10.32 -1.51 -5.77
C LEU A 26 -10.03 -2.86 -6.40
N ARG A 27 -9.11 -3.64 -5.84
CA ARG A 27 -8.80 -4.96 -6.40
C ARG A 27 -9.96 -5.91 -6.26
N ARG A 28 -10.67 -5.87 -5.13
CA ARG A 28 -11.87 -6.67 -4.92
C ARG A 28 -12.95 -6.28 -5.91
N GLU A 29 -13.22 -4.99 -6.09
CA GLU A 29 -14.18 -4.51 -7.11
C GLU A 29 -13.79 -4.92 -8.54
N ALA A 30 -12.50 -4.88 -8.87
CA ALA A 30 -12.03 -5.33 -10.18
C ALA A 30 -12.23 -6.83 -10.40
N LEU A 31 -11.94 -7.67 -9.39
CA LEU A 31 -12.18 -9.12 -9.45
C LEU A 31 -13.68 -9.45 -9.54
N GLU A 32 -14.50 -8.66 -8.86
CA GLU A 32 -15.96 -8.77 -8.93
C GLU A 32 -16.47 -8.47 -10.34
N ARG A 33 -15.99 -7.40 -10.97
CA ARG A 33 -16.34 -7.06 -12.36
C ARG A 33 -15.82 -8.09 -13.36
N ASP A 34 -14.57 -8.53 -13.23
CA ASP A 34 -13.99 -9.59 -14.09
C ASP A 34 -14.81 -10.88 -14.03
N PHE A 35 -15.38 -11.20 -12.86
CA PHE A 35 -16.27 -12.35 -12.73
C PHE A 35 -17.61 -12.13 -13.44
N ASP A 36 -18.21 -10.96 -13.26
CA ASP A 36 -19.51 -10.61 -13.82
C ASP A 36 -19.45 -10.46 -15.37
N ASP A 37 -18.30 -10.08 -15.94
CA ASP A 37 -18.04 -9.92 -17.39
C ASP A 37 -17.74 -11.24 -18.13
N GLY A 38 -17.97 -12.39 -17.49
CA GLY A 38 -17.78 -13.72 -18.08
C GLY A 38 -16.59 -14.49 -17.50
N GLY A 39 -16.31 -14.29 -16.22
CA GLY A 39 -15.19 -14.94 -15.53
C GLY A 39 -15.27 -16.47 -15.45
N GLU A 40 -14.20 -17.05 -14.88
CA GLU A 40 -13.99 -18.50 -14.81
C GLU A 40 -15.16 -19.29 -14.18
N ALA A 41 -15.33 -20.54 -14.61
CA ALA A 41 -16.28 -21.47 -14.03
C ALA A 41 -15.96 -21.76 -12.55
N GLY A 42 -16.94 -21.52 -11.67
CA GLY A 42 -16.83 -21.73 -10.23
C GLY A 42 -17.75 -20.80 -9.44
N THR A 43 -17.59 -20.77 -8.12
CA THR A 43 -18.26 -19.79 -7.25
C THR A 43 -17.52 -18.45 -7.31
N ARG A 44 -18.29 -17.36 -7.26
CA ARG A 44 -17.76 -15.98 -7.26
C ARG A 44 -16.78 -15.76 -6.11
N GLU A 45 -17.07 -16.32 -4.94
CA GLU A 45 -16.22 -16.23 -3.75
C GLU A 45 -14.85 -16.86 -3.96
N ASP A 46 -14.79 -18.04 -4.60
CA ASP A 46 -13.52 -18.75 -4.82
C ASP A 46 -12.63 -18.02 -5.83
N PHE A 47 -13.21 -17.47 -6.90
CA PHE A 47 -12.48 -16.67 -7.88
C PHE A 47 -11.86 -15.43 -7.23
N ILE A 48 -12.67 -14.68 -6.45
CA ILE A 48 -12.21 -13.50 -5.73
C ILE A 48 -11.16 -13.88 -4.67
N ALA A 49 -11.36 -14.97 -3.92
CA ALA A 49 -10.44 -15.40 -2.87
C ALA A 49 -9.06 -15.77 -3.45
N ARG A 50 -9.02 -16.53 -4.55
CA ARG A 50 -7.77 -16.87 -5.25
C ARG A 50 -7.07 -15.62 -5.79
N GLY A 51 -7.81 -14.74 -6.46
CA GLY A 51 -7.28 -13.47 -6.98
C GLY A 51 -6.74 -12.56 -5.87
N MET A 52 -7.43 -12.49 -4.74
CA MET A 52 -7.01 -11.71 -3.58
C MET A 52 -5.81 -12.32 -2.83
N ALA A 53 -5.67 -13.64 -2.81
CA ALA A 53 -4.52 -14.31 -2.19
C ALA A 53 -3.22 -14.03 -2.97
N GLN A 54 -3.27 -14.11 -4.30
CA GLN A 54 -2.12 -13.78 -5.15
C GLN A 54 -1.81 -12.28 -5.13
N TYR A 55 -2.85 -11.44 -5.11
CA TYR A 55 -2.70 -10.00 -4.98
C TYR A 55 -2.03 -9.62 -3.66
N GLN A 56 -2.51 -10.13 -2.53
CA GLN A 56 -1.93 -9.82 -1.22
C GLN A 56 -0.42 -10.10 -1.22
N ARG A 57 0.02 -11.27 -1.69
CA ARG A 57 1.46 -11.61 -1.67
C ARG A 57 2.35 -10.62 -2.42
N SER A 58 1.92 -10.17 -3.61
CA SER A 58 2.69 -9.19 -4.40
C SER A 58 2.52 -7.75 -3.89
N LEU A 59 1.36 -7.43 -3.32
CA LEU A 59 1.05 -6.14 -2.72
C LEU A 59 1.87 -5.90 -1.45
N TRP A 60 1.89 -6.88 -0.52
CA TRP A 60 2.65 -6.79 0.73
C TRP A 60 4.14 -6.55 0.47
N ALA A 61 4.72 -7.19 -0.56
CA ALA A 61 6.11 -6.95 -0.95
C ALA A 61 6.35 -5.52 -1.46
N ARG A 62 5.50 -5.01 -2.36
CA ARG A 62 5.64 -3.65 -2.92
C ARG A 62 5.40 -2.56 -1.87
N ILE A 63 4.40 -2.75 -1.02
CA ILE A 63 4.05 -1.80 0.03
C ILE A 63 5.14 -1.77 1.11
N ALA A 64 5.70 -2.93 1.49
CA ALA A 64 6.83 -2.99 2.42
C ALA A 64 8.03 -2.17 1.91
N VAL A 65 8.36 -2.31 0.62
CA VAL A 65 9.43 -1.50 0.00
C VAL A 65 9.10 -0.02 0.02
N LEU A 66 7.87 0.38 -0.32
CA LEU A 66 7.45 1.77 -0.31
C LEU A 66 7.53 2.39 1.10
N VAL A 67 7.10 1.63 2.11
CA VAL A 67 7.18 2.01 3.53
C VAL A 67 8.63 2.19 4.01
N TYR A 68 9.60 1.47 3.45
CA TYR A 68 11.00 1.61 3.83
C TYR A 68 11.75 2.67 3.03
N ILE A 69 11.43 2.88 1.76
CA ILE A 69 12.11 3.87 0.91
C ILE A 69 11.68 5.30 1.27
N ILE A 70 10.39 5.55 1.52
CA ILE A 70 9.88 6.88 1.88
C ILE A 70 10.57 7.46 3.14
N PRO A 71 10.72 6.75 4.28
CA PRO A 71 11.38 7.30 5.46
C PRO A 71 12.86 7.56 5.22
N ILE A 72 13.54 6.73 4.42
CA ILE A 72 14.94 6.99 4.04
C ILE A 72 15.04 8.30 3.26
N LEU A 73 14.19 8.51 2.25
CA LEU A 73 14.15 9.74 1.46
C LEU A 73 13.79 10.96 2.32
N ALA A 74 12.86 10.81 3.26
CA ALA A 74 12.49 11.88 4.19
C ALA A 74 13.65 12.27 5.11
N VAL A 75 14.37 11.29 5.68
CA VAL A 75 15.56 11.53 6.50
C VAL A 75 16.63 12.27 5.69
N VAL A 76 16.89 11.85 4.43
CA VAL A 76 17.83 12.52 3.53
C VAL A 76 17.40 13.95 3.22
N ALA A 77 16.12 14.17 2.90
CA ALA A 77 15.59 15.50 2.59
C ALA A 77 15.67 16.45 3.79
N ILE A 78 15.35 15.96 4.99
CA ILE A 78 15.45 16.74 6.24
C ILE A 78 16.91 17.05 6.55
N ALA A 79 17.81 16.07 6.46
CA ALA A 79 19.22 16.27 6.69
C ALA A 79 19.80 17.31 5.72
N TRP A 80 19.43 17.24 4.44
CA TRP A 80 19.82 18.23 3.45
C TRP A 80 19.28 19.63 3.80
N ALA A 81 17.99 19.77 4.09
CA ALA A 81 17.36 21.06 4.41
C ALA A 81 17.89 21.71 5.70
N VAL A 82 18.28 20.91 6.70
CA VAL A 82 18.89 21.42 7.95
C VAL A 82 20.36 21.78 7.75
N ASN A 83 21.09 21.03 6.92
CA ASN A 83 22.51 21.27 6.66
C ASN A 83 22.75 22.37 5.61
N SER A 84 21.77 22.67 4.76
CA SER A 84 21.87 23.72 3.73
C SER A 84 21.52 25.12 4.24
N ASN A 85 21.32 25.28 5.56
CA ASN A 85 21.20 26.56 6.27
C ASN A 85 22.38 26.77 7.22
#